data_AF-A0A0F9SFD8-F1
#
_entry.id   AF-A0A0F9SFD8-F1
#
_cell.length_a   1.000
_cell.length_b   1.000
_cell.length_c   1.000
_cell.angle_alpha   90.00
_cell.angle_beta   90.00
_cell.angle_gamma   90.00
#
_symmetry.space_group_name_H-M   'P 1'
#
loop_
_entity.id
_entity.type
_entity.pdbx_description
1 polymer ?
#
loop_
_entity_poly.entity_id
_entity_poly.type
_entity_poly.pdbx_seq_one_letter_code
_entity_poly.pdbx_strand_id
1 'polypeptide(L)'
;MSTLPDRPGCESDILLSGANTADGESSGWENEPGKFAGQNLEYKLIQAANSRVSLQSVFSQYNITFEQVYSPSGWTHRSTCPFRDHRDSTPSFGYNSTDDRFNCFGCHRSGKAVEFVAYMDGKSRIMAAKELVGDSISLDEISNFELERFDYKRLDRLLFDYSDILRAFKKSNGYTHKAMEYASAVTWNLDVYLRKHAPSNSIVLDDLERRVSKLMEQLEAYEESI
;
A
#
# COMPACT_ATOMS: atom_id res chain seq x y z
N MET A 1 5.77 -26.92 1.67
CA MET A 1 4.72 -26.66 0.66
C MET A 1 3.94 -25.42 1.05
N SER A 2 4.45 -24.24 0.68
CA SER A 2 3.68 -22.99 0.70
C SER A 2 3.19 -22.74 -0.71
N THR A 3 1.88 -22.76 -0.91
CA THR A 3 1.27 -22.45 -2.20
C THR A 3 1.42 -20.95 -2.46
N LEU A 4 2.21 -20.59 -3.48
CA LEU A 4 2.26 -19.23 -4.01
C LEU A 4 0.89 -18.87 -4.60
N PRO A 5 0.41 -17.62 -4.44
CA PRO A 5 -0.84 -17.21 -5.03
C PRO A 5 -0.75 -17.21 -6.57
N ASP A 6 -1.75 -17.80 -7.22
CA ASP A 6 -1.82 -17.91 -8.69
C ASP A 6 -1.83 -16.53 -9.36
N ARG A 7 -0.92 -16.36 -10.32
CA ARG A 7 -0.88 -15.19 -11.20
C ARG A 7 -2.00 -15.33 -12.24
N PRO A 8 -2.95 -14.38 -12.36
CA PRO A 8 -3.83 -14.35 -13.51
C PRO A 8 -2.99 -14.11 -14.78
N GLY A 9 -3.16 -14.98 -15.78
CA GLY A 9 -2.35 -15.05 -16.99
C GLY A 9 -2.22 -13.69 -17.68
N CYS A 10 -0.98 -13.25 -17.87
CA CYS A 10 -0.66 -12.08 -18.67
C CYS A 10 0.11 -12.60 -19.88
N GLU A 11 -0.60 -12.95 -20.95
CA GLU A 11 0.01 -13.06 -22.27
C GLU A 11 0.40 -11.66 -22.71
N SER A 12 1.69 -11.44 -22.91
CA SER A 12 2.18 -10.30 -23.69
C SER A 12 3.23 -10.83 -24.66
N ASP A 13 2.79 -11.09 -25.89
CA ASP A 13 3.68 -11.26 -27.03
C ASP A 13 4.37 -9.92 -27.31
N ILE A 14 5.58 -9.75 -26.79
CA ILE A 14 6.44 -8.65 -27.19
C ILE A 14 7.41 -9.18 -28.24
N LEU A 15 7.05 -8.97 -29.51
CA LEU A 15 7.97 -9.10 -30.64
C LEU A 15 9.05 -8.02 -30.53
N LEU A 16 10.26 -8.44 -30.15
CA LEU A 16 11.46 -7.60 -30.22
C LEU A 16 11.99 -7.57 -31.66
N SER A 17 11.57 -6.56 -32.41
CA SER A 17 12.29 -6.11 -33.60
C SER A 17 12.25 -4.59 -33.70
N GLY A 18 13.40 -3.93 -33.62
CA GLY A 18 13.49 -2.49 -33.90
C GLY A 18 14.81 -1.89 -33.44
N ALA A 19 15.57 -1.38 -34.39
CA ALA A 19 16.93 -0.90 -34.26
C ALA A 19 17.11 0.31 -33.34
N ASN A 20 18.30 0.41 -32.75
CA ASN A 20 18.84 1.63 -32.15
C ASN A 20 18.89 2.76 -33.18
N THR A 21 18.12 3.82 -32.95
CA THR A 21 18.49 5.18 -33.38
C THR A 21 18.20 6.13 -32.23
N ALA A 22 19.22 6.91 -31.88
CA ALA A 22 19.15 8.04 -30.98
C ALA A 22 18.16 9.10 -31.51
N ASP A 23 17.77 10.01 -30.61
CA ASP A 23 16.88 11.17 -30.78
C ASP A 23 15.40 10.88 -30.47
N GLY A 24 15.10 10.76 -29.17
CA GLY A 24 13.76 10.82 -28.62
C GLY A 24 13.72 11.83 -27.48
N GLU A 25 12.85 12.84 -27.63
CA GLU A 25 12.60 13.91 -26.67
C GLU A 25 12.40 13.38 -25.25
N SER A 26 13.03 14.03 -24.27
CA SER A 26 12.90 13.73 -22.84
C SER A 26 11.42 13.76 -22.43
N SER A 27 10.87 12.60 -22.11
CA SER A 27 9.49 12.44 -21.66
C SER A 27 9.22 13.22 -20.37
N GLY A 28 8.63 14.40 -20.50
CA GLY A 28 7.48 14.85 -19.70
C GLY A 28 7.62 14.82 -18.17
N TRP A 29 8.55 15.59 -17.61
CA TRP A 29 8.53 15.97 -16.19
C TRP A 29 8.19 17.46 -15.97
N GLU A 30 7.51 18.09 -16.93
CA GLU A 30 7.00 19.45 -16.75
C GLU A 30 5.67 19.40 -15.98
N ASN A 31 5.78 19.33 -14.67
CA ASN A 31 4.67 19.46 -13.75
C ASN A 31 4.28 20.94 -13.61
N GLU A 32 3.05 21.30 -14.00
CA GLU A 32 2.54 22.67 -13.81
C GLU A 32 2.36 23.01 -12.31
N PRO A 33 2.98 24.10 -11.81
CA PRO A 33 3.03 24.42 -10.37
C PRO A 33 1.68 24.76 -9.72
N GLY A 34 0.62 25.01 -10.50
CA GLY A 34 -0.70 25.40 -10.00
C GLY A 34 -1.58 24.26 -9.46
N LYS A 35 -1.45 23.04 -9.99
CA LYS A 35 -2.25 21.88 -9.52
C LYS A 35 -1.78 21.31 -8.17
N PHE A 36 -0.50 21.49 -7.85
CA PHE A 36 0.12 20.98 -6.63
C PHE A 36 -0.38 21.69 -5.36
N ALA A 37 -0.72 22.98 -5.43
CA ALA A 37 -1.13 23.76 -4.26
C ALA A 37 -2.51 23.31 -3.70
N GLY A 38 -3.49 23.08 -4.57
CA GLY A 38 -4.82 22.57 -4.17
C GLY A 38 -4.77 21.13 -3.65
N GLN A 39 -3.95 20.29 -4.30
CA GLN A 39 -3.71 18.91 -3.85
C GLN A 39 -3.00 18.84 -2.49
N ASN A 40 -2.18 19.84 -2.16
CA ASN A 40 -1.50 19.94 -0.86
C ASN A 40 -2.48 20.24 0.28
N LEU A 41 -3.44 21.17 0.09
CA LEU A 41 -4.41 21.52 1.13
C LEU A 41 -5.40 20.38 1.40
N GLU A 42 -5.91 19.73 0.36
CA GLU A 42 -6.78 18.55 0.48
C GLU A 42 -6.09 17.40 1.22
N TYR A 43 -4.82 17.14 0.88
CA TYR A 43 -4.02 16.14 1.57
C TYR A 43 -3.78 16.51 3.03
N LYS A 44 -3.44 17.77 3.32
CA LYS A 44 -3.29 18.28 4.69
C LYS A 44 -4.57 18.15 5.50
N LEU A 45 -5.73 18.42 4.91
CA LEU A 45 -7.02 18.25 5.57
C LEU A 45 -7.26 16.78 5.95
N ILE A 46 -7.01 15.84 5.04
CA ILE A 46 -7.14 14.41 5.32
C ILE A 46 -6.22 14.00 6.46
N GLN A 47 -4.95 14.45 6.43
CA GLN A 47 -3.99 14.10 7.47
C GLN A 47 -4.36 14.73 8.82
N ALA A 48 -4.78 16.00 8.84
CA ALA A 48 -5.27 16.67 10.03
C ALA A 48 -6.48 15.94 10.65
N ALA A 49 -7.41 15.48 9.82
CA ALA A 49 -8.56 14.70 10.28
C ALA A 49 -8.13 13.36 10.91
N ASN A 50 -7.23 12.63 10.24
CA ASN A 50 -6.68 11.36 10.75
C ASN A 50 -5.84 11.54 12.03
N SER A 51 -5.25 12.71 12.28
CA SER A 51 -4.53 13.01 13.52
C SER A 51 -5.46 13.40 14.68
N ARG A 52 -6.68 13.89 14.39
CA ARG A 52 -7.65 14.33 15.42
C ARG A 52 -8.61 13.22 15.83
N VAL A 53 -8.97 12.33 14.91
CA VAL A 53 -9.97 11.29 15.15
C VAL A 53 -9.33 9.90 15.00
N SER A 54 -9.37 9.11 16.07
CA SER A 54 -8.87 7.74 16.05
C SER A 54 -9.86 6.78 15.40
N LEU A 55 -9.38 5.76 14.69
CA LEU A 55 -10.24 4.74 14.11
C LEU A 55 -11.08 4.02 15.17
N GLN A 56 -10.56 3.82 16.37
CA GLN A 56 -11.30 3.18 17.46
C GLN A 56 -12.60 3.94 17.80
N SER A 57 -12.56 5.27 17.81
CA SER A 57 -13.76 6.09 18.04
C SER A 57 -14.77 5.95 16.90
N VAL A 58 -14.28 5.95 15.65
CA VAL A 58 -15.10 5.76 14.45
C VAL A 58 -15.74 4.37 14.45
N PHE A 59 -14.98 3.31 14.73
CA PHE A 59 -15.52 1.96 14.81
C PHE A 59 -16.63 1.82 15.85
N SER A 60 -16.49 2.49 16.99
CA SER A 60 -17.51 2.51 18.04
C SER A 60 -18.80 3.18 17.53
N GLN A 61 -18.69 4.30 16.80
CA GLN A 61 -19.83 4.99 16.19
C GLN A 61 -20.57 4.12 15.15
N TYR A 62 -19.83 3.35 14.37
CA TYR A 62 -20.39 2.42 13.37
C TYR A 62 -20.76 1.05 13.97
N ASN A 63 -20.67 0.88 15.30
CA ASN A 63 -20.96 -0.37 16.03
C ASN A 63 -20.18 -1.58 15.51
N ILE A 64 -18.92 -1.38 15.10
CA ILE A 64 -18.05 -2.47 14.65
C ILE A 64 -17.53 -3.23 15.88
N THR A 65 -17.83 -4.52 15.94
CA THR A 65 -17.34 -5.41 17.00
C THR A 65 -16.10 -6.14 16.51
N PHE A 66 -15.07 -6.18 17.34
CA PHE A 66 -13.81 -6.87 17.06
C PHE A 66 -13.58 -8.02 18.03
N GLU A 67 -12.97 -9.09 17.51
CA GLU A 67 -12.26 -10.08 18.29
C GLU A 67 -10.80 -9.63 18.43
N GLN A 68 -10.29 -9.62 19.67
CA GLN A 68 -8.89 -9.30 19.92
C GLN A 68 -8.00 -10.53 19.64
N VAL A 69 -6.91 -10.32 18.91
CA VAL A 69 -5.93 -11.34 18.55
C VAL A 69 -4.52 -10.87 18.88
N TYR A 70 -3.65 -11.81 19.23
CA TYR A 70 -2.24 -11.49 19.40
C TYR A 70 -1.55 -11.41 18.04
N SER A 71 -0.88 -10.28 17.77
CA SER A 71 -0.06 -10.11 16.57
C SER A 71 1.15 -9.23 16.90
N PRO A 72 2.39 -9.72 16.70
CA PRO A 72 3.58 -8.90 16.90
C PRO A 72 3.70 -7.74 15.89
N SER A 73 2.90 -7.77 14.82
CA SER A 73 2.90 -6.75 13.76
C SER A 73 1.88 -5.63 13.96
N GLY A 74 1.18 -5.62 15.11
CA GLY A 74 0.23 -4.58 15.50
C GLY A 74 -1.21 -4.83 15.08
N TRP A 75 -1.48 -5.81 14.20
CA TRP A 75 -2.82 -6.26 13.79
C TRP A 75 -3.53 -7.03 14.91
N THR A 76 -3.93 -6.32 15.95
CA THR A 76 -4.40 -6.87 17.22
C THR A 76 -5.90 -7.12 17.28
N HIS A 77 -6.64 -6.73 16.24
CA HIS A 77 -8.10 -6.85 16.19
C HIS A 77 -8.55 -7.35 14.83
N ARG A 78 -9.55 -8.24 14.83
CA ARG A 78 -10.16 -8.74 13.59
C ARG A 78 -11.69 -8.81 13.68
N SER A 79 -12.34 -8.68 12.53
CA SER A 79 -13.79 -8.82 12.36
C SER A 79 -14.13 -9.26 10.94
N THR A 80 -15.40 -9.56 10.68
CA THR A 80 -15.92 -9.67 9.31
C THR A 80 -15.91 -8.29 8.64
N CYS A 81 -15.87 -8.28 7.31
CA CYS A 81 -15.86 -7.05 6.55
C CYS A 81 -17.15 -6.24 6.78
N PRO A 82 -17.05 -4.98 7.22
CA PRO A 82 -18.23 -4.13 7.46
C PRO A 82 -18.76 -3.46 6.19
N PHE A 83 -18.01 -3.53 5.08
CA PHE A 83 -18.40 -2.90 3.82
C PHE A 83 -19.52 -3.68 3.14
N ARG A 84 -20.60 -2.97 2.80
CA ARG A 84 -21.87 -3.57 2.34
C ARG A 84 -21.75 -4.44 1.09
N ASP A 85 -20.77 -4.12 0.24
CA ASP A 85 -20.51 -4.78 -1.04
C ASP A 85 -19.52 -5.93 -0.95
N HIS A 86 -19.00 -6.24 0.25
CA HIS A 86 -18.19 -7.43 0.50
C HIS A 86 -18.67 -8.11 1.79
N ARG A 87 -19.46 -9.17 1.62
CA ARG A 87 -19.95 -10.01 2.71
C ARG A 87 -19.12 -11.29 2.77
N ASP A 88 -18.31 -11.41 3.82
CA ASP A 88 -17.53 -12.60 4.12
C ASP A 88 -18.13 -13.35 5.32
N SER A 89 -17.96 -14.66 5.34
CA SER A 89 -18.31 -15.53 6.48
C SER A 89 -17.14 -15.71 7.45
N THR A 90 -15.92 -15.43 6.99
CA THR A 90 -14.68 -15.54 7.76
C THR A 90 -14.13 -14.14 8.05
N PRO A 91 -13.62 -13.87 9.28
CA PRO A 91 -13.03 -12.57 9.59
C PRO A 91 -11.88 -12.20 8.65
N SER A 92 -12.09 -11.21 7.77
CA SER A 92 -11.06 -10.69 6.87
C SER A 92 -10.68 -9.23 7.14
N PHE A 93 -11.40 -8.54 8.01
CA PHE A 93 -11.15 -7.15 8.35
C PHE A 93 -10.24 -7.07 9.58
N GLY A 94 -9.07 -6.48 9.42
CA GLY A 94 -8.10 -6.26 10.49
C GLY A 94 -8.00 -4.80 10.89
N TYR A 95 -7.78 -4.56 12.19
CA TYR A 95 -7.39 -3.25 12.73
C TYR A 95 -6.03 -3.37 13.43
N ASN A 96 -5.13 -2.47 13.04
CA ASN A 96 -3.83 -2.30 13.66
C ASN A 96 -3.90 -1.14 14.67
N SER A 97 -3.89 -1.47 15.97
CA SER A 97 -4.05 -0.49 17.04
C SER A 97 -2.80 0.35 17.29
N THR A 98 -1.63 -0.10 16.84
CA THR A 98 -0.37 0.64 16.97
C THR A 98 -0.30 1.76 15.94
N ASP A 99 -0.67 1.45 14.70
CA ASP A 99 -0.57 2.37 13.57
C ASP A 99 -1.88 3.12 13.28
N ASP A 100 -2.92 2.87 14.08
CA ASP A 100 -4.30 3.33 13.93
C ASP A 100 -4.79 3.25 12.48
N ARG A 101 -4.72 2.04 11.90
CA ARG A 101 -5.15 1.77 10.52
C ARG A 101 -5.92 0.46 10.38
N PHE A 102 -6.74 0.36 9.35
CA PHE A 102 -7.44 -0.87 9.01
C PHE A 102 -6.99 -1.44 7.66
N ASN A 103 -7.21 -2.74 7.48
CA ASN A 103 -7.11 -3.41 6.19
C ASN A 103 -8.06 -4.61 6.15
N CYS A 104 -8.86 -4.69 5.09
CA CYS A 104 -9.61 -5.88 4.76
C CYS A 104 -8.79 -6.75 3.80
N PHE A 105 -8.40 -7.94 4.24
CA PHE A 105 -7.63 -8.88 3.43
C PHE A 105 -8.47 -9.55 2.34
N GLY A 106 -9.81 -9.51 2.44
CA GLY A 106 -10.73 -10.00 1.41
C GLY A 106 -10.97 -9.00 0.29
N CYS A 107 -11.48 -7.80 0.58
CA CYS A 107 -11.79 -6.78 -0.44
C CYS A 107 -10.65 -5.78 -0.71
N HIS A 108 -9.52 -5.89 0.01
CA HIS A 108 -8.34 -5.04 -0.12
C HIS A 108 -8.54 -3.55 0.21
N ARG A 109 -9.67 -3.14 0.80
CA ARG A 109 -9.81 -1.78 1.33
C ARG A 109 -8.94 -1.59 2.56
N SER A 110 -8.27 -0.44 2.62
CA SER A 110 -7.35 -0.09 3.71
C SER A 110 -7.32 1.42 3.90
N GLY A 111 -6.92 1.86 5.09
CA GLY A 111 -6.68 3.28 5.37
C GLY A 111 -6.85 3.62 6.85
N LYS A 112 -7.05 4.91 7.13
CA LYS A 112 -7.31 5.44 8.46
C LYS A 112 -8.78 5.85 8.60
N ALA A 113 -9.11 6.67 9.61
CA ALA A 113 -10.46 7.12 9.91
C ALA A 113 -11.18 7.71 8.69
N VAL A 114 -10.50 8.59 7.95
CA VAL A 114 -11.07 9.24 6.75
C VAL A 114 -11.44 8.22 5.68
N GLU A 115 -10.54 7.30 5.33
CA GLU A 115 -10.83 6.26 4.33
C GLU A 115 -11.97 5.35 4.77
N PHE A 116 -12.02 4.98 6.05
CA PHE A 116 -13.07 4.11 6.57
C PHE A 116 -14.45 4.76 6.39
N VAL A 117 -14.60 6.00 6.86
CA VAL A 117 -15.84 6.78 6.74
C VAL A 117 -16.22 7.01 5.27
N ALA A 118 -15.23 7.31 4.42
CA ALA A 118 -15.45 7.46 2.99
C ALA A 118 -16.04 6.19 2.35
N TYR A 119 -15.53 5.00 2.71
CA TYR A 119 -16.05 3.73 2.21
C TYR A 119 -17.40 3.35 2.81
N MET A 120 -17.60 3.55 4.12
CA MET A 120 -18.86 3.21 4.79
C MET A 120 -20.04 4.00 4.25
N ASP A 121 -19.82 5.28 3.95
CA ASP A 121 -20.87 6.20 3.53
C ASP A 121 -20.91 6.45 2.02
N GLY A 122 -19.97 5.85 1.26
CA GLY A 122 -19.90 6.00 -0.20
C GLY A 122 -19.60 7.43 -0.66
N LYS A 123 -18.78 8.18 0.09
CA LYS A 123 -18.46 9.59 -0.16
C LYS A 123 -16.97 9.79 -0.46
N SER A 124 -16.61 10.97 -0.98
CA SER A 124 -15.21 11.29 -1.23
C SER A 124 -14.43 11.45 0.09
N ARG A 125 -13.13 11.17 0.06
CA ARG A 125 -12.23 11.35 1.22
C ARG A 125 -12.25 12.77 1.77
N ILE A 126 -12.39 13.77 0.90
CA ILE A 126 -12.46 15.18 1.32
C ILE A 126 -13.75 15.45 2.09
N MET A 127 -14.88 14.92 1.64
CA MET A 127 -16.15 15.05 2.37
C MET A 127 -16.10 14.33 3.72
N ALA A 128 -15.54 13.11 3.75
CA ALA A 128 -15.34 12.37 4.99
C ALA A 128 -14.40 13.11 5.97
N ALA A 129 -13.30 13.68 5.49
CA ALA A 129 -12.38 14.46 6.31
C ALA A 129 -13.08 15.68 6.91
N LYS A 130 -13.83 16.44 6.10
CA LYS A 130 -14.62 17.60 6.56
C LYS A 130 -15.65 17.22 7.62
N GLU A 131 -16.32 16.08 7.46
CA GLU A 131 -17.30 15.62 8.44
C GLU A 131 -16.64 15.21 9.76
N LEU A 132 -15.50 14.52 9.70
CA LEU A 132 -14.76 14.08 10.88
C LEU A 132 -14.21 15.25 11.71
N VAL A 133 -13.75 16.32 11.05
CA VAL A 133 -13.28 17.53 11.76
C VAL A 133 -14.40 18.53 12.04
N GLY A 134 -15.53 18.44 11.34
CA GLY A 134 -16.61 19.43 11.39
C GLY A 134 -16.11 20.87 11.16
N ASP A 135 -16.78 21.83 11.78
CA ASP A 135 -16.38 23.25 11.76
C ASP A 135 -15.24 23.56 12.75
N SER A 136 -14.63 22.54 13.37
CA SER A 136 -13.64 22.71 14.44
C SER A 136 -12.21 22.97 13.95
N ILE A 137 -11.98 22.98 12.63
CA ILE A 137 -10.68 23.26 12.04
C ILE A 137 -10.76 24.44 11.08
N SER A 138 -9.95 25.45 11.32
CA SER A 138 -9.81 26.62 10.47
C SER A 138 -8.96 26.33 9.23
N LEU A 139 -9.14 27.11 8.16
CA LEU A 139 -8.29 27.03 6.97
C LEU A 139 -6.82 27.28 7.32
N ASP A 140 -6.54 28.18 8.26
CA ASP A 140 -5.18 28.48 8.72
C ASP A 140 -4.55 27.26 9.40
N GLU A 141 -5.28 26.56 10.27
CA GLU A 141 -4.80 25.31 10.87
C GLU A 141 -4.52 24.23 9.83
N ILE A 142 -5.40 24.04 8.84
CA ILE A 142 -5.16 23.07 7.76
C ILE A 142 -3.91 23.48 6.97
N SER A 143 -3.78 24.75 6.63
CA SER A 143 -2.65 25.26 5.85
C SER A 143 -1.32 25.08 6.58
N ASN A 144 -1.33 25.27 7.91
CA ASN A 144 -0.16 25.15 8.78
C ASN A 144 0.07 23.72 9.31
N PHE A 145 -0.79 22.76 8.95
CA PHE A 145 -0.60 21.37 9.35
C PHE A 145 0.72 20.84 8.79
N GLU A 146 1.66 20.55 9.69
CA GLU A 146 2.95 19.99 9.33
C GLU A 146 2.78 18.52 8.96
N LEU A 147 3.05 18.23 7.69
CA LEU A 147 3.07 16.86 7.20
C LEU A 147 4.38 16.21 7.65
N GLU A 148 4.28 15.02 8.21
CA GLU A 148 5.45 14.17 8.40
C GLU A 148 6.15 14.00 7.04
N ARG A 149 7.45 14.31 7.02
CA ARG A 149 8.25 14.14 5.81
C ARG A 149 8.44 12.66 5.57
N PHE A 150 7.98 12.20 4.40
CA PHE A 150 8.21 10.85 3.95
C PHE A 150 9.72 10.59 3.78
N ASP A 151 10.22 9.51 4.38
CA ASP A 151 11.64 9.16 4.32
C ASP A 151 11.98 8.47 2.98
N TYR A 152 12.15 9.28 1.94
CA TYR A 152 12.57 8.81 0.62
C TYR A 152 13.90 8.08 0.65
N LYS A 153 14.82 8.43 1.57
CA LYS A 153 16.10 7.73 1.68
C LYS A 153 15.91 6.30 2.17
N ARG A 154 14.97 6.08 3.09
CA ARG A 154 14.60 4.73 3.55
C ARG A 154 13.88 3.96 2.44
N LEU A 155 12.96 4.59 1.70
CA LEU A 155 12.33 3.97 0.53
C LEU A 155 13.39 3.48 -0.46
N ASP A 156 14.31 4.36 -0.84
CA ASP A 156 15.38 4.06 -1.79
C ASP A 156 16.22 2.86 -1.33
N ARG A 157 16.68 2.88 -0.07
CA ARG A 157 17.43 1.75 0.50
C ARG A 157 16.67 0.44 0.38
N LEU A 158 15.40 0.39 0.82
CA LEU A 158 14.59 -0.83 0.77
C LEU A 158 14.44 -1.38 -0.66
N LEU A 159 14.21 -0.49 -1.64
CA LEU A 159 14.02 -0.91 -3.03
C LEU A 159 15.34 -1.33 -3.69
N PHE A 160 16.45 -0.64 -3.40
CA PHE A 160 17.76 -0.99 -3.91
C PHE A 160 18.29 -2.30 -3.30
N ASP A 161 18.17 -2.47 -1.99
CA ASP A 161 18.59 -3.69 -1.30
C ASP A 161 17.85 -4.92 -1.87
N TYR A 162 16.53 -4.80 -2.07
CA TYR A 162 15.75 -5.85 -2.73
C TYR A 162 16.22 -6.12 -4.16
N SER A 163 16.51 -5.07 -4.93
CA SER A 163 17.01 -5.19 -6.30
C SER A 163 18.34 -5.94 -6.36
N ASP A 164 19.26 -5.64 -5.45
CA ASP A 164 20.58 -6.26 -5.39
C ASP A 164 20.49 -7.73 -4.99
N ILE A 165 19.63 -8.06 -4.04
CA ILE A 165 19.34 -9.46 -3.67
C ILE A 165 18.75 -10.22 -4.85
N LEU A 166 17.78 -9.63 -5.55
CA LEU A 166 17.16 -10.25 -6.72
C LEU A 166 18.18 -10.50 -7.84
N ARG A 167 19.12 -9.56 -8.06
CA ARG A 167 20.22 -9.74 -9.02
C ARG A 167 21.18 -10.85 -8.59
N ALA A 168 21.54 -10.88 -7.30
CA ALA A 168 22.41 -11.90 -6.75
C ALA A 168 21.78 -13.30 -6.89
N PHE A 169 20.49 -13.44 -6.55
CA PHE A 169 19.70 -14.66 -6.70
C PHE A 169 19.69 -15.16 -8.16
N LYS A 170 19.40 -14.27 -9.12
CA LYS A 170 19.37 -14.64 -10.54
C LYS A 170 20.73 -15.13 -11.02
N LYS A 171 21.80 -14.46 -10.56
CA LYS A 171 23.19 -14.82 -10.89
C LYS A 171 23.61 -16.15 -10.25
N SER A 172 23.32 -16.39 -8.97
CA SER A 172 23.69 -17.62 -8.27
C SER A 172 22.99 -18.86 -8.82
N ASN A 173 21.78 -18.68 -9.35
CA ASN A 173 20.98 -19.75 -9.96
C ASN A 173 21.15 -19.81 -11.50
N GLY A 174 22.23 -19.23 -12.04
CA GLY A 174 22.59 -19.38 -13.45
C GLY A 174 21.58 -18.83 -14.46
N TYR A 175 20.69 -17.94 -14.05
CA TYR A 175 19.59 -17.42 -14.88
C TYR A 175 18.73 -18.52 -15.52
N THR A 176 18.52 -19.66 -14.84
CA THR A 176 17.64 -20.72 -15.36
C THR A 176 16.21 -20.20 -15.51
N HIS A 177 15.45 -20.76 -16.46
CA HIS A 177 14.06 -20.39 -16.65
C HIS A 177 13.25 -20.53 -15.35
N LYS A 178 13.44 -21.64 -14.61
CA LYS A 178 12.79 -21.89 -13.32
C LYS A 178 13.12 -20.81 -12.28
N ALA A 179 14.39 -20.43 -12.14
CA ALA A 179 14.79 -19.39 -11.20
C ALA A 179 14.22 -18.02 -11.61
N MET A 180 14.22 -17.68 -12.90
CA MET A 180 13.67 -16.43 -13.40
C MET A 180 12.16 -16.34 -13.20
N GLU A 181 11.44 -17.44 -13.46
CA GLU A 181 10.01 -17.56 -13.22
C GLU A 181 9.67 -17.44 -11.74
N TYR A 182 10.41 -18.14 -10.86
CA TYR A 182 10.25 -18.05 -9.42
C TYR A 182 10.50 -16.63 -8.90
N ALA A 183 11.61 -16.01 -9.31
CA ALA A 183 11.93 -14.62 -8.98
C ALA A 183 10.80 -13.67 -9.38
N SER A 184 10.26 -13.80 -10.59
CA SER A 184 9.13 -13.00 -11.05
C SER A 184 7.87 -13.23 -10.22
N ALA A 185 7.58 -14.48 -9.82
CA ALA A 185 6.43 -14.81 -9.01
C ALA A 185 6.53 -14.22 -7.60
N VAL A 186 7.72 -14.26 -6.99
CA VAL A 186 7.99 -13.65 -5.68
C VAL A 186 7.88 -12.12 -5.77
N THR A 187 8.51 -11.48 -6.77
CA THR A 187 8.47 -10.02 -6.95
C THR A 187 7.06 -9.48 -7.19
N TRP A 188 6.13 -10.27 -7.75
CA TRP A 188 4.76 -9.83 -8.02
C TRP A 188 4.05 -9.23 -6.80
N ASN A 189 4.31 -9.74 -5.58
CA ASN A 189 3.72 -9.18 -4.37
C ASN A 189 4.10 -7.71 -4.16
N LEU A 190 5.37 -7.38 -4.41
CA LEU A 190 5.89 -6.02 -4.32
C LEU A 190 5.25 -5.14 -5.40
N ASP A 191 5.16 -5.63 -6.64
CA ASP A 191 4.55 -4.88 -7.75
C ASP A 191 3.07 -4.57 -7.49
N VAL A 192 2.32 -5.52 -6.93
CA VAL A 192 0.91 -5.30 -6.54
C VAL A 192 0.81 -4.23 -5.47
N TYR A 193 1.68 -4.26 -4.45
CA TYR A 193 1.70 -3.25 -3.40
C TYR A 193 2.04 -1.86 -3.96
N LEU A 194 3.11 -1.74 -4.74
CA LEU A 194 3.55 -0.47 -5.31
C LEU A 194 2.49 0.12 -6.26
N ARG A 195 1.88 -0.68 -7.13
CA ARG A 195 0.80 -0.21 -8.02
C ARG A 195 -0.40 0.36 -7.26
N LYS A 196 -0.72 -0.22 -6.10
CA LYS A 196 -1.84 0.24 -5.26
C LYS A 196 -1.51 1.54 -4.51
N HIS A 197 -0.28 1.63 -3.99
CA HIS A 197 0.07 2.66 -3.00
C HIS A 197 0.86 3.85 -3.56
N ALA A 198 1.69 3.66 -4.58
CA ALA A 198 2.51 4.72 -5.15
C ALA A 198 1.70 5.86 -5.79
N PRO A 199 0.65 5.61 -6.62
CA PRO A 199 -0.08 6.70 -7.27
C PRO A 199 -0.83 7.62 -6.31
N SER A 200 -1.21 7.09 -5.15
CA SER A 200 -1.95 7.81 -4.11
C SER A 200 -1.03 8.36 -2.99
N ASN A 201 0.29 8.24 -3.16
CA ASN A 201 1.30 8.59 -2.16
C ASN A 201 0.98 8.00 -0.76
N SER A 202 0.50 6.75 -0.73
CA SER A 202 0.00 6.07 0.48
C SER A 202 0.90 4.91 0.92
N ILE A 203 2.16 4.91 0.49
CA ILE A 203 3.15 3.91 0.90
C ILE A 203 3.42 4.08 2.40
N VAL A 204 3.30 3.00 3.15
CA VAL A 204 3.79 2.91 4.53
C VAL A 204 5.12 2.16 4.52
N LEU A 205 6.19 2.81 4.98
CA LEU A 205 7.55 2.25 4.90
C LEU A 205 7.73 0.98 5.73
N ASP A 206 7.11 0.91 6.91
CA ASP A 206 7.19 -0.29 7.76
C ASP A 206 6.48 -1.49 7.11
N ASP A 207 5.36 -1.26 6.42
CA ASP A 207 4.68 -2.32 5.68
C ASP A 207 5.46 -2.76 4.45
N LEU A 208 6.11 -1.81 3.77
CA LEU A 208 6.99 -2.11 2.64
C LEU A 208 8.19 -2.94 3.11
N GLU A 209 8.83 -2.57 4.22
CA GLU A 209 9.98 -3.28 4.78
C GLU A 209 9.63 -4.72 5.14
N ARG A 210 8.53 -4.94 5.89
CA ARG A 210 8.06 -6.31 6.21
C ARG A 210 7.81 -7.15 4.95
N ARG A 211 7.27 -6.54 3.90
CA ARG A 211 7.07 -7.23 2.62
C ARG A 211 8.40 -7.60 1.99
N VAL A 212 9.31 -6.63 1.84
CA VAL A 212 10.64 -6.87 1.27
C VAL A 212 11.38 -7.96 2.03
N SER A 213 11.40 -7.94 3.37
CA SER A 213 12.01 -8.99 4.19
C SER A 213 11.41 -10.37 3.90
N LYS A 214 10.08 -10.48 3.81
CA LYS A 214 9.42 -11.75 3.48
C LYS A 214 9.74 -12.24 2.07
N LEU A 215 9.89 -11.33 1.11
CA LEU A 215 10.29 -11.69 -0.25
C LEU A 215 11.74 -12.16 -0.30
N MET A 216 12.62 -11.57 0.50
CA MET A 216 14.00 -12.02 0.66
C MET A 216 14.05 -13.45 1.22
N GLU A 217 13.32 -13.73 2.29
CA GLU A 217 13.20 -15.09 2.86
C GLU A 217 12.70 -16.10 1.82
N GLN A 218 11.75 -15.71 0.97
CA GLN A 218 11.25 -16.57 -0.11
C GLN A 218 12.29 -16.85 -1.19
N LEU A 219 13.12 -15.86 -1.56
CA LEU A 219 14.21 -16.06 -2.51
C LEU A 219 15.30 -16.97 -1.94
N GLU A 220 15.60 -16.85 -0.63
CA GLU A 220 16.58 -17.70 0.07
C GLU A 220 16.10 -19.16 0.20
N ALA A 221 14.79 -19.37 0.38
CA ALA A 221 14.20 -20.70 0.49
C ALA A 221 14.02 -21.43 -0.86
N TYR A 222 14.52 -20.87 -1.97
CA TYR A 222 14.44 -21.52 -3.27
C TYR A 222 15.34 -22.76 -3.31
N GLU A 223 14.72 -23.93 -3.44
CA GLU A 223 15.40 -25.18 -3.73
C GLU A 223 15.02 -25.61 -5.14
N GLU A 224 16.03 -25.76 -6.01
CA GLU A 224 15.80 -26.33 -7.32
C GLU A 224 15.46 -27.82 -7.13
N SER A 225 14.19 -28.17 -7.33
CA SER A 225 13.76 -29.57 -7.30
C SER A 225 14.50 -30.32 -8.40
N ILE A 226 15.37 -31.24 -7.97
CA ILE A 226 16.15 -32.16 -8.80
C ILE A 226 15.20 -33.03 -9.63
#